data_AF-A0A7W2EH56-F1
#
_entry.id   AF-A0A7W2EH56-F1
#
_cell.length_a   1.000
_cell.length_b   1.000
_cell.length_c   1.000
_cell.angle_alpha   90.00
_cell.angle_beta   90.00
_cell.angle_gamma   90.00
#
_symmetry.space_group_name_H-M   'P 1'
#
loop_
_entity.id
_entity.type
_entity.pdbx_description
1 polymer ?
#
loop_
_entity_poly.entity_id
_entity_poly.type
_entity_poly.pdbx_seq_one_letter_code
_entity_poly.pdbx_strand_id
1 'polypeptide(L)' 'MKLQINDAGSWRHISNFDVVVEGEVRARAARLAYALNERCRLRILGDGGEVKAYCSGPHFLWEDKHDR' A
#
# COMPACT_ATOMS: atom_id res chain seq x y z
N MET A 1 5.76 -8.90 5.58
CA MET A 1 4.88 -8.18 4.62
C MET A 1 5.67 -7.20 3.76
N LYS A 2 5.11 -6.74 2.63
CA LYS A 2 5.80 -5.88 1.65
C LYS A 2 4.91 -4.73 1.17
N LEU A 3 5.40 -3.48 1.26
CA LEU A 3 4.75 -2.30 0.71
C LEU A 3 5.25 -2.06 -0.73
N GLN A 4 4.31 -1.79 -1.63
CA GLN A 4 4.61 -1.39 -3.01
C GLN A 4 3.80 -0.18 -3.45
N ILE A 5 4.36 0.57 -4.40
CA ILE A 5 3.72 1.73 -5.04
C ILE A 5 3.67 1.57 -6.56
N ASN A 6 2.62 2.10 -7.17
CA ASN A 6 2.45 2.29 -8.60
C ASN A 6 2.10 3.75 -8.85
N ASP A 7 3.09 4.53 -9.23
CA ASP A 7 3.01 5.97 -9.53
C ASP A 7 3.26 6.29 -11.02
N ALA A 8 3.75 5.32 -11.79
CA ALA A 8 4.02 5.43 -13.23
C ALA A 8 3.62 4.16 -14.01
N GLY A 9 2.54 3.50 -13.59
CA GLY A 9 2.00 2.32 -14.28
C GLY A 9 2.64 0.98 -13.90
N SER A 10 3.77 0.99 -13.17
CA SER A 10 4.47 -0.23 -12.73
C SER A 10 4.61 -0.30 -11.20
N TRP A 11 4.49 -1.50 -10.64
CA TRP A 11 4.65 -1.73 -9.19
C TRP A 11 6.12 -1.76 -8.77
N ARG A 12 6.49 -0.93 -7.81
CA ARG A 12 7.84 -0.84 -7.24
C ARG A 12 7.81 -1.14 -5.74
N HIS A 13 8.85 -1.80 -5.26
CA HIS A 13 9.01 -2.05 -3.83
C HIS A 13 9.40 -0.78 -3.09
N ILE A 14 8.78 -0.54 -1.93
CA ILE A 14 9.17 0.53 -1.01
C ILE A 14 9.90 -0.06 0.20
N SER A 15 9.27 -0.99 0.92
CA SER A 15 9.81 -1.51 2.17
C SER A 15 9.22 -2.88 2.53
N ASN A 16 9.97 -3.67 3.29
CA ASN A 16 9.50 -4.86 4.00
C ASN A 16 9.21 -4.48 5.46
N PHE A 17 8.18 -5.08 6.04
CA PHE A 17 7.78 -4.78 7.42
C PHE A 17 7.05 -5.96 8.05
N ASP A 18 7.03 -5.98 9.38
CA ASP A 18 6.30 -6.96 10.20
C ASP A 18 4.82 -6.59 10.31
N VAL A 19 3.94 -7.58 10.42
CA VAL A 19 2.48 -7.37 10.59
C VAL A 19 2.16 -6.49 11.81
N VAL A 20 2.97 -6.56 12.87
CA VAL A 20 2.79 -5.76 14.10
C VAL A 20 2.81 -4.25 13.82
N VAL A 21 3.55 -3.81 12.80
CA VAL A 21 3.66 -2.37 12.43
C VAL A 21 2.80 -2.00 11.22
N GLU A 22 1.97 -2.91 10.71
CA GLU A 22 1.19 -2.68 9.49
C GLU A 22 0.31 -1.42 9.59
N GLY A 23 -0.36 -1.21 10.73
CA GLY A 23 -1.21 -0.04 10.94
C GLY A 23 -0.45 1.29 10.79
N GLU A 24 0.77 1.37 11.33
CA GLU A 24 1.62 2.55 11.18
C GLU A 24 2.10 2.74 9.74
N VAL A 25 2.47 1.64 9.08
CA VAL A 25 2.90 1.66 7.67
C VAL A 25 1.77 2.17 6.79
N ARG A 26 0.54 1.67 6.97
CA ARG A 26 -0.66 2.12 6.26
C ARG A 26 -0.88 3.63 6.42
N ALA A 27 -0.85 4.13 7.66
CA ALA A 27 -1.09 5.54 7.96
C ALA A 27 -0.02 6.46 7.35
N ARG A 28 1.27 6.11 7.51
CA ARG A 28 2.39 6.92 6.97
C ARG A 28 2.42 6.90 5.45
N ALA A 29 2.18 5.75 4.82
CA ALA A 29 2.21 5.61 3.37
C ALA A 29 1.05 6.38 2.72
N ALA A 30 -0.17 6.28 3.25
CA ALA A 30 -1.32 7.04 2.75
C ALA A 30 -1.09 8.56 2.85
N ARG A 31 -0.57 9.04 3.99
CA ARG A 31 -0.24 10.46 4.18
C ARG A 31 0.80 10.96 3.19
N LEU A 32 1.84 10.16 2.95
CA LEU A 32 2.90 10.51 1.99
C LEU A 32 2.36 10.53 0.56
N ALA A 33 1.61 9.51 0.17
CA ALA A 33 1.01 9.40 -1.15
C ALA A 33 0.06 10.56 -1.46
N TYR A 34 -0.80 10.91 -0.50
CA TYR A 34 -1.69 12.07 -0.57
C TYR A 34 -0.94 13.38 -0.82
N ALA A 35 0.22 13.56 -0.18
CA ALA A 35 1.01 14.79 -0.31
C ALA A 35 1.79 14.89 -1.63
N LEU A 36 2.11 13.77 -2.28
CA LEU A 36 3.04 13.75 -3.42
C LEU A 36 2.36 13.54 -4.77
N ASN A 37 1.41 12.60 -4.86
CA ASN A 37 0.83 12.19 -6.13
C ASN A 37 -0.53 11.52 -5.93
N GLU A 38 -1.61 12.26 -6.16
CA GLU A 38 -2.99 11.78 -6.07
C GLU A 38 -3.30 10.58 -6.98
N ARG A 39 -2.50 10.34 -8.03
CA ARG A 39 -2.70 9.26 -9.00
C ARG A 39 -1.97 7.98 -8.64
N CYS A 40 -1.11 8.00 -7.62
CA CYS A 40 -0.40 6.79 -7.23
C CYS A 40 -1.32 5.80 -6.51
N ARG A 41 -0.94 4.52 -6.57
CA ARG A 41 -1.61 3.42 -5.89
C ARG A 41 -0.60 2.71 -5.02
N LEU A 42 -1.03 2.30 -3.84
CA LEU A 42 -0.27 1.50 -2.89
C LEU A 42 -0.91 0.12 -2.77
N ARG A 43 -0.09 -0.87 -2.44
CA ARG A 43 -0.57 -2.18 -2.01
C ARG A 43 0.35 -2.78 -0.97
N ILE A 44 -0.22 -3.65 -0.16
CA ILE A 44 0.53 -4.50 0.76
C ILE A 44 0.45 -5.93 0.26
N LEU A 45 1.60 -6.59 0.17
CA LEU A 45 1.69 -8.03 -0.04
C LEU A 45 1.93 -8.75 1.29
N GLY A 46 1.28 -9.90 1.47
CA GLY A 46 1.64 -10.88 2.48
C GLY A 46 2.98 -11.56 2.15
N ASP A 47 3.43 -12.43 3.05
CA ASP A 47 4.74 -13.09 2.90
C ASP A 47 4.75 -14.12 1.76
N GLY A 48 3.59 -14.63 1.35
CA GLY A 48 3.43 -15.47 0.16
C GLY A 48 3.34 -14.69 -1.15
N GLY A 49 3.47 -13.35 -1.11
CA GLY A 49 3.36 -12.48 -2.28
C GLY A 49 1.92 -12.18 -2.71
N GLU A 50 0.91 -12.69 -2.00
CA GLU A 50 -0.50 -12.38 -2.21
C GLU A 50 -0.81 -10.93 -1.81
N VAL A 51 -1.70 -10.27 -2.54
CA VAL A 51 -2.11 -8.92 -2.17
C VAL A 51 -3.09 -8.98 -1.01
N LYS A 52 -2.78 -8.27 0.09
CA LYS A 52 -3.62 -8.18 1.29
C LYS A 52 -4.48 -6.93 1.32
N ALA A 53 -3.99 -5.81 0.80
CA ALA A 53 -4.71 -4.56 0.80
C ALA A 53 -4.25 -3.62 -0.31
N TYR A 54 -5.14 -2.71 -0.69
CA TYR A 54 -4.89 -1.64 -1.65
C TYR A 54 -5.20 -0.29 -1.03
N CYS A 55 -4.56 0.75 -1.54
CA CYS A 55 -4.85 2.13 -1.18
C CYS A 55 -4.61 3.01 -2.41
N SER A 56 -5.59 3.83 -2.77
CA SER A 56 -5.51 4.68 -3.95
C SER A 56 -6.14 6.04 -3.69
N GLY A 57 -5.68 7.05 -4.43
CA GLY A 57 -6.30 8.36 -4.40
C GLY A 57 -7.75 8.36 -4.89
N PRO A 58 -8.48 9.47 -4.68
CA PRO A 58 -7.97 10.74 -4.13
C PRO A 58 -7.89 10.77 -2.59
N HIS A 59 -8.54 9.85 -1.89
CA HIS A 59 -8.65 9.87 -0.43
C HIS A 59 -7.67 8.94 0.30
N PHE A 60 -6.97 8.06 -0.43
CA PHE A 60 -5.98 7.12 0.12
C PHE A 60 -6.48 6.30 1.31
N LEU A 61 -7.73 5.82 1.20
CA LEU A 61 -8.30 4.86 2.12
C LEU A 61 -7.79 3.46 1.79
N TRP A 62 -7.55 2.65 2.84
CA TRP A 62 -7.10 1.27 2.67
C TRP A 62 -8.31 0.34 2.58
N GLU A 63 -8.28 -0.54 1.58
CA GLU A 63 -9.27 -1.59 1.36
C GLU A 63 -8.57 -2.95 1.46
N ASP A 64 -9.06 -3.81 2.34
CA ASP A 64 -8.55 -5.17 2.46
C ASP A 64 -9.06 -6.03 1.29
N LYS A 65 -8.17 -6.85 0.73
CA LYS A 65 -8.54 -7.81 -0.29
C LYS A 65 -9.15 -9.03 0.40
N HIS A 66 -10.46 -9.13 0.36
CA HIS A 66 -11.15 -10.36 0.72
C HIS A 66 -11.04 -11.36 -0.44
N ASP A 67 -10.38 -12.49 -0.21
CA ASP A 67 -10.49 -13.64 -1.11
C ASP A 67 -11.92 -14.19 -1.00
N ARG A 68 -12.67 -14.12 -2.11
CA ARG A 68 -13.94 -14.85 -2.27
C ARG A 68 -13.67 -16.31 -2.58
#